data_AF-A0A1G0ADH9-F1
#
_entry.id   AF-A0A1G0ADH9-F1
#
_cell.length_a   1.000
_cell.length_b   1.000
_cell.length_c   1.000
_cell.angle_alpha   90.00
_cell.angle_beta   90.00
_cell.angle_gamma   90.00
#
_symmetry.space_group_name_H-M   'P 1'
#
loop_
_entity.id
_entity.type
_entity.pdbx_description
1 polymer ?
#
loop_
_entity_poly.entity_id
_entity_poly.type
_entity_poly.pdbx_seq_one_letter_code
_entity_poly.pdbx_strand_id
1 'polypeptide(L)'
;MKIGEIVAASVLDGLVAKLQLNNPEELRIAYPVIVEGARYDFYCLVEDVINEQSDIADQLAGSSIGDVVVPRPETHEGYGGPIFYSKAKLRMIQLIDRESKRLGEPQTIPPYFSECRHATREDVERIYEPTPKSAPLGTITGVEPFHVHLDFEKLVEKPFAIFGRTGTGKSILNKLVCTAILAKDAGSVLVFDMHGEYGVFSKTDGTEGLKYFFPGKVEIFSLDPKNTEAKPFVLDAGQITPEDLIIAFQDLTPPMIDHIYQIYRRKPREVDLVTAIKEKQATDVEVEGGQVHLMVLQALQRRMGRFERLPFIAKGSKDAFSQMLSLIKAGRSIVLDFGDFGTDPMVYLFVANVLARRLFDLYTEHTSEYPRLVLFLEEAHKFLDPRLVEYSIFSRLARETRKFNLILALIDQRPSRIDDEVRSQLANRLVMSLKEPSDVESALAGVPDKAMWMNIVAKLPLRTVAVLGDAIRIPTVIDVLEYDDLMVRQHLLPEGGVDEKAIREIAKRADDILGHG
;
A
#
# COMPACT_ATOMS: atom_id res chain seq x y z
N MET A 1 19.45 -1.24 27.75
CA MET A 1 19.79 -2.53 28.39
C MET A 1 20.73 -3.31 27.48
N LYS A 2 21.85 -3.81 28.00
CA LYS A 2 22.82 -4.61 27.23
C LYS A 2 22.20 -5.96 26.86
N ILE A 3 22.38 -6.39 25.62
CA ILE A 3 21.87 -7.67 25.11
C ILE A 3 22.99 -8.69 24.86
N GLY A 4 24.20 -8.22 24.59
CA GLY A 4 25.33 -9.11 24.27
C GLY A 4 26.52 -8.38 23.68
N GLU A 5 27.40 -9.14 23.04
CA GLU A 5 28.67 -8.65 22.48
C GLU A 5 28.92 -9.24 21.09
N ILE A 6 29.51 -8.46 20.20
CA ILE A 6 29.80 -8.90 18.83
C ILE A 6 30.93 -9.93 18.79
N VAL A 7 30.64 -11.08 18.19
CA VAL A 7 31.59 -12.20 18.00
C VAL A 7 31.91 -12.49 16.54
N ALA A 8 31.16 -11.91 15.60
CA ALA A 8 31.49 -11.90 14.19
C ALA A 8 30.89 -10.67 13.51
N ALA A 9 31.55 -10.16 12.47
CA ALA A 9 31.09 -9.00 11.73
C ALA A 9 31.50 -9.08 10.26
N SER A 10 30.55 -8.80 9.37
CA SER A 10 30.71 -8.67 7.93
C SER A 10 29.84 -7.51 7.45
N VAL A 11 30.37 -6.66 6.56
CA VAL A 11 29.56 -5.60 5.94
C VAL A 11 28.41 -6.20 5.15
N LEU A 12 28.66 -7.31 4.45
CA LEU A 12 27.69 -7.94 3.55
C LEU A 12 26.80 -8.97 4.25
N ASP A 13 27.35 -9.73 5.20
CA ASP A 13 26.62 -10.82 5.88
C ASP A 13 26.03 -10.39 7.24
N GLY A 14 26.29 -9.16 7.68
CA GLY A 14 25.81 -8.63 8.95
C GLY A 14 26.69 -8.99 10.14
N LEU A 15 26.14 -8.83 11.35
CA LEU A 15 26.82 -9.04 12.61
C LEU A 15 26.24 -10.25 13.35
N VAL A 16 27.06 -10.87 14.19
CA VAL A 16 26.62 -11.90 15.13
C VAL A 16 26.97 -11.45 16.53
N ALA A 17 25.93 -11.28 17.36
CA ALA A 17 26.08 -11.01 18.77
C ALA A 17 25.91 -12.31 19.57
N LYS A 18 26.85 -12.61 20.48
CA LYS A 18 26.63 -13.62 21.53
C LYS A 18 25.77 -12.98 22.61
N LEU A 19 24.60 -13.54 22.85
CA LEU A 19 23.65 -12.99 23.81
C LEU A 19 24.13 -13.22 25.25
N GLN A 20 23.94 -12.20 26.07
CA GLN A 20 24.16 -12.19 27.51
C GLN A 20 22.84 -11.99 28.28
N LEU A 21 21.71 -12.21 27.60
CA LEU A 21 20.37 -12.17 28.19
C LEU A 21 20.09 -13.45 28.99
N ASN A 22 19.30 -13.33 30.06
CA ASN A 22 18.86 -14.48 30.86
C ASN A 22 17.91 -15.38 30.07
N ASN A 23 17.03 -14.79 29.26
CA ASN A 23 16.11 -15.50 28.38
C ASN A 23 16.21 -14.94 26.95
N PRO A 24 16.60 -15.74 25.94
CA PRO A 24 16.66 -15.28 24.55
C PRO A 24 15.29 -14.89 23.96
N GLU A 25 14.17 -15.32 24.56
CA GLU A 25 12.80 -14.97 24.14
C GLU A 25 12.48 -13.48 24.31
N GLU A 26 13.28 -12.74 25.09
CA GLU A 26 13.15 -11.30 25.26
C GLU A 26 13.50 -10.53 23.97
N LEU A 27 14.27 -11.13 23.07
CA LEU A 27 14.68 -10.53 21.80
C LEU A 27 13.82 -11.05 20.65
N ARG A 28 13.28 -10.15 19.85
CA ARG A 28 12.44 -10.50 18.69
C ARG A 28 13.06 -10.03 17.39
N ILE A 29 12.66 -10.68 16.29
CA ILE A 29 13.02 -10.27 14.93
C ILE A 29 12.50 -8.85 14.67
N ALA A 30 13.26 -8.09 13.87
CA ALA A 30 13.04 -6.69 13.54
C ALA A 30 13.12 -5.71 14.71
N TYR A 31 13.52 -6.15 15.92
CA TYR A 31 13.78 -5.20 17.01
C TYR A 31 15.03 -4.37 16.71
N PRO A 32 14.99 -3.05 16.96
CA PRO A 32 16.13 -2.19 16.79
C PRO A 32 17.11 -2.34 17.96
N VAL A 33 18.39 -2.47 17.60
CA VAL A 33 19.50 -2.58 18.55
C VAL A 33 20.63 -1.66 18.12
N ILE A 34 21.43 -1.20 19.08
CA ILE A 34 22.62 -0.41 18.84
C ILE A 34 23.84 -1.26 19.17
N VAL A 35 24.76 -1.35 18.21
CA VAL A 35 26.11 -1.86 18.45
C VAL A 35 27.05 -0.67 18.59
N GLU A 36 27.70 -0.55 19.74
CA GLU A 36 28.55 0.59 20.07
C GLU A 36 29.98 0.34 19.60
N GLY A 37 30.37 1.00 18.50
CA GLY A 37 31.74 0.98 18.00
C GLY A 37 32.59 2.12 18.56
N ALA A 38 33.88 2.12 18.21
CA ALA A 38 34.81 3.14 18.68
C ALA A 38 34.49 4.55 18.14
N ARG A 39 34.13 4.66 16.86
CA ARG A 39 33.79 5.93 16.20
C ARG A 39 32.32 6.04 15.80
N TYR A 40 31.72 4.90 15.46
CA TYR A 40 30.35 4.83 14.96
C TYR A 40 29.52 3.96 15.88
N ASP A 41 28.29 4.38 16.14
CA ASP A 41 27.24 3.49 16.62
C ASP A 41 26.53 2.89 15.41
N PHE A 42 26.24 1.60 15.44
CA PHE A 42 25.61 0.89 14.33
C PHE A 42 24.16 0.60 14.73
N TYR A 43 23.22 1.29 14.08
CA TYR A 43 21.80 0.97 14.18
C TYR A 43 21.52 -0.29 13.39
N CYS A 44 21.10 -1.34 14.09
CA CYS A 44 20.88 -2.65 13.52
C CYS A 44 19.45 -3.13 13.80
N LEU A 45 18.97 -4.03 12.96
CA LEU A 45 17.75 -4.81 13.23
C LEU A 45 18.13 -6.25 13.50
N VAL A 46 17.45 -6.88 14.46
CA VAL A 46 17.58 -8.32 14.72
C VAL A 46 16.99 -9.09 13.53
N GLU A 47 17.83 -9.83 12.82
CA GLU A 47 17.40 -10.68 11.70
C GLU A 47 16.91 -12.04 12.20
N ASP A 48 17.63 -12.62 13.16
CA ASP A 48 17.35 -13.95 13.68
C ASP A 48 17.91 -14.13 15.10
N VAL A 49 17.30 -15.04 15.87
CA VAL A 49 17.75 -15.43 17.21
C VAL A 49 17.90 -16.95 17.22
N ILE A 50 19.12 -17.42 17.43
CA ILE A 50 19.48 -18.83 17.21
C ILE A 50 20.18 -19.44 18.44
N ASN A 51 19.82 -20.69 18.71
CA ASN A 51 20.68 -21.64 19.42
C ASN A 51 21.24 -22.59 18.38
N GLU A 52 22.56 -22.61 18.22
CA GLU A 52 23.18 -23.58 17.31
C GLU A 52 23.01 -25.00 17.86
N GLN A 53 22.82 -25.97 16.97
CA GLN A 53 22.77 -27.37 17.37
C GLN A 53 24.06 -27.74 18.09
N SER A 54 23.93 -28.40 19.24
CA SER A 54 25.05 -28.81 20.07
C SER A 54 24.91 -30.27 20.40
N ASP A 55 25.90 -31.07 20.03
CA ASP A 55 25.97 -32.49 20.39
C ASP A 55 25.88 -32.69 21.91
N ILE A 56 26.41 -31.73 22.68
CA ILE A 56 26.34 -31.71 24.14
C ILE A 56 24.89 -31.44 24.57
N ALA A 57 24.20 -30.46 24.00
CA ALA A 57 22.80 -30.20 24.34
C ALA A 57 21.91 -31.41 24.03
N ASP A 58 22.11 -32.05 22.88
CA ASP A 58 21.36 -33.23 22.45
C ASP A 58 21.59 -34.42 23.41
N GLN A 59 22.82 -34.63 23.89
CA GLN A 59 23.13 -35.69 24.87
C GLN A 59 22.55 -35.41 26.27
N LEU A 60 22.46 -34.14 26.66
CA LEU A 60 21.99 -33.74 27.99
C LEU A 60 20.46 -33.62 28.07
N ALA A 61 19.78 -33.40 26.95
CA ALA A 61 18.33 -33.26 26.90
C ALA A 61 17.62 -34.49 27.49
N GLY A 62 16.75 -34.26 28.49
CA GLY A 62 16.01 -35.33 29.18
C GLY A 62 16.79 -36.12 30.23
N SER A 63 18.09 -35.84 30.40
CA SER A 63 18.89 -36.43 31.48
C SER A 63 18.55 -35.80 32.83
N SER A 64 18.40 -36.61 33.88
CA SER A 64 18.29 -36.09 35.24
C SER A 64 19.65 -35.52 35.65
N ILE A 65 19.68 -34.26 36.10
CA ILE A 65 20.88 -33.42 36.33
C ILE A 65 21.93 -34.02 37.30
N GLY A 66 21.67 -35.19 37.89
CA GLY A 66 22.61 -35.93 38.72
C GLY A 66 23.77 -36.62 37.97
N ASP A 67 23.59 -36.96 36.69
CA ASP A 67 24.55 -37.82 35.96
C ASP A 67 25.55 -37.05 35.08
N VAL A 68 25.49 -35.72 35.11
CA VAL A 68 26.28 -34.86 34.23
C VAL A 68 27.16 -33.97 35.08
N VAL A 69 28.43 -34.34 35.20
CA VAL A 69 29.46 -33.49 35.82
C VAL A 69 29.79 -32.35 34.85
N VAL A 70 28.95 -31.31 34.84
CA VAL A 70 29.33 -30.02 34.27
C VAL A 70 30.23 -29.33 35.31
N PRO A 71 31.47 -28.93 34.98
CA PRO A 71 32.27 -28.13 35.89
C PRO A 71 31.54 -26.80 36.13
N ARG A 72 30.97 -26.63 37.34
CA ARG A 72 30.32 -25.40 37.76
C ARG A 72 31.39 -24.40 38.22
N PRO A 73 31.49 -23.21 37.62
CA PRO A 73 31.84 -22.03 38.39
C PRO A 73 30.62 -21.68 39.26
N GLU A 74 30.84 -21.43 40.53
CA GLU A 74 29.79 -21.10 41.49
C GLU A 74 29.03 -19.84 41.07
N THR A 75 27.77 -19.98 40.66
CA THR A 75 26.66 -19.04 40.85
C THR A 75 25.39 -19.64 40.21
N HIS A 76 24.29 -19.69 40.96
CA HIS A 76 22.97 -20.04 40.44
C HIS A 76 22.30 -18.75 39.96
N GLU A 77 21.92 -18.69 38.68
CA GLU A 77 20.69 -18.09 38.12
C GLU A 77 20.76 -18.19 36.59
N GLY A 78 19.86 -18.97 35.98
CA GLY A 78 19.77 -19.17 34.52
C GLY A 78 20.74 -20.23 33.96
N TYR A 79 20.25 -21.18 33.16
CA TYR A 79 21.09 -22.10 32.39
C TYR A 79 21.76 -21.36 31.20
N GLY A 80 22.62 -20.41 31.52
CA GLY A 80 23.51 -19.68 30.60
C GLY A 80 24.97 -19.87 31.03
N GLY A 81 25.43 -21.12 31.12
CA GLY A 81 26.84 -21.41 31.36
C GLY A 81 27.71 -21.11 30.12
N PRO A 82 29.05 -21.06 30.23
CA PRO A 82 29.95 -20.77 29.11
C PRO A 82 29.85 -21.74 27.91
N ILE A 83 29.16 -22.87 28.07
CA ILE A 83 29.00 -23.96 27.08
C ILE A 83 27.73 -23.78 26.22
N PHE A 84 26.62 -23.27 26.79
CA PHE A 84 25.36 -23.06 26.07
C PHE A 84 25.05 -21.58 26.01
N TYR A 85 24.89 -21.06 24.80
CA TYR A 85 24.60 -19.65 24.58
C TYR A 85 23.75 -19.48 23.34
N SER A 86 22.99 -18.40 23.33
CA SER A 86 22.23 -17.95 22.16
C SER A 86 23.04 -16.92 21.39
N LYS A 87 22.80 -16.85 20.08
CA LYS A 87 23.33 -15.81 19.20
C LYS A 87 22.18 -15.04 18.57
N ALA A 88 22.38 -13.76 18.31
CA ALA A 88 21.51 -12.97 17.44
C ALA A 88 22.27 -12.60 16.18
N LYS A 89 21.65 -12.82 15.02
CA LYS A 89 22.09 -12.26 13.74
C LYS A 89 21.49 -10.86 13.61
N LEU A 90 22.33 -9.89 13.31
CA LEU A 90 21.94 -8.48 13.24
C LEU A 90 22.28 -7.94 11.86
N ARG A 91 21.33 -7.23 11.23
CA ARG A 91 21.61 -6.47 10.02
C ARG A 91 21.94 -5.04 10.39
N MET A 92 23.10 -4.55 9.96
CA MET A 92 23.41 -3.13 10.03
C MET A 92 22.55 -2.38 9.02
N ILE A 93 21.84 -1.37 9.50
CA ILE A 93 21.00 -0.54 8.63
C ILE A 93 21.60 0.85 8.47
N GLN A 94 22.16 1.43 9.55
CA GLN A 94 22.73 2.78 9.50
C GLN A 94 23.92 2.92 10.45
N LEU A 95 24.93 3.67 10.02
CA LEU A 95 26.00 4.20 10.87
C LEU A 95 25.60 5.55 11.43
N ILE A 96 25.93 5.77 12.70
CA ILE A 96 25.76 7.04 13.40
C ILE A 96 27.13 7.46 13.90
N ASP A 97 27.70 8.52 13.33
CA ASP A 97 28.99 9.05 13.78
C ASP A 97 28.85 9.65 15.19
N ARG A 98 29.66 9.19 16.15
CA ARG A 98 29.47 9.54 17.57
C ARG A 98 29.75 11.01 17.86
N GLU A 99 30.66 11.64 17.11
CA GLU A 99 31.04 13.04 17.27
C GLU A 99 30.09 13.97 16.51
N SER A 100 29.95 13.76 15.20
CA SER A 100 29.20 14.65 14.32
C SER A 100 27.70 14.37 14.30
N LYS A 101 27.26 13.23 14.86
CA LYS A 101 25.88 12.72 14.83
C LYS A 101 25.34 12.49 13.41
N ARG A 102 26.20 12.48 12.40
CA ARG A 102 25.80 12.27 11.01
C ARG A 102 25.48 10.79 10.76
N LEU A 103 24.40 10.58 10.02
CA LEU A 103 23.99 9.28 9.55
C LEU A 103 24.74 8.91 8.26
N GLY A 104 25.17 7.66 8.13
CA GLY A 104 25.82 7.12 6.94
C GLY A 104 25.45 5.67 6.67
N GLU A 105 25.75 5.18 5.47
CA GLU A 105 25.51 3.78 5.11
C GLU A 105 26.57 2.86 5.74
N PRO A 106 26.21 1.65 6.19
CA PRO A 106 27.17 0.67 6.68
C PRO A 106 28.18 0.23 5.61
N GLN A 107 29.39 0.79 5.68
CA GLN A 107 30.52 0.43 4.80
C GLN A 107 31.72 -0.15 5.58
N THR A 108 31.55 -0.38 6.89
CA THR A 108 32.57 -0.89 7.80
C THR A 108 31.93 -1.73 8.89
N ILE A 109 32.73 -2.27 9.79
CA ILE A 109 32.31 -3.17 10.87
C ILE A 109 32.74 -2.66 12.24
N PRO A 110 32.01 -2.99 13.31
CA PRO A 110 32.45 -2.74 14.67
C PRO A 110 33.60 -3.69 15.06
N PRO A 111 34.47 -3.31 16.01
CA PRO A 111 35.45 -4.22 16.61
C PRO A 111 34.80 -5.45 17.27
N TYR A 112 35.59 -6.51 17.47
CA TYR A 112 35.18 -7.63 18.32
C TYR A 112 34.82 -7.15 19.73
N PHE A 113 33.85 -7.83 20.33
CA PHE A 113 33.32 -7.57 21.66
C PHE A 113 32.68 -6.19 21.83
N SER A 114 32.41 -5.48 20.74
CA SER A 114 31.58 -4.26 20.78
C SER A 114 30.25 -4.60 21.45
N GLU A 115 29.84 -3.75 22.39
CA GLU A 115 28.62 -3.98 23.14
C GLU A 115 27.41 -3.81 22.23
N CYS A 116 26.46 -4.71 22.37
CA CYS A 116 25.16 -4.62 21.74
C CYS A 116 24.11 -4.37 22.83
N ARG A 117 23.21 -3.42 22.58
CA ARG A 117 22.12 -3.06 23.50
C ARG A 117 20.83 -2.79 22.74
N HIS A 118 19.70 -2.83 23.44
CA HIS A 118 18.44 -2.33 22.89
C HIS A 118 18.59 -0.86 22.48
N ALA A 119 17.95 -0.49 21.36
CA ALA A 119 17.80 0.91 21.00
C ALA A 119 16.91 1.61 22.01
N THR A 120 17.28 2.84 22.35
CA THR A 120 16.49 3.72 23.21
C THR A 120 15.65 4.66 22.37
N ARG A 121 14.71 5.35 23.01
CA ARG A 121 13.92 6.41 22.37
C ARG A 121 14.81 7.50 21.75
N GLU A 122 15.88 7.89 22.42
CA GLU A 122 16.82 8.90 21.93
C GLU A 122 17.55 8.43 20.65
N ASP A 123 17.88 7.14 20.55
CA ASP A 123 18.54 6.59 19.36
C ASP A 123 17.63 6.66 18.13
N VAL A 124 16.34 6.33 18.29
CA VAL A 124 15.37 6.37 17.19
C VAL A 124 14.92 7.80 16.85
N GLU A 125 14.84 8.70 17.82
CA GLU A 125 14.54 10.13 17.60
C GLU A 125 15.59 10.82 16.73
N ARG A 126 16.87 10.46 16.90
CA ARG A 126 17.97 10.98 16.06
C ARG A 126 17.91 10.48 14.61
N ILE A 127 17.22 9.38 14.37
CA ILE A 127 17.07 8.79 13.04
C ILE A 127 15.83 9.37 12.37
N TYR A 128 14.68 9.26 13.03
CA TYR A 128 13.38 9.62 12.47
C TYR A 128 13.06 11.08 12.75
N GLU A 129 13.80 11.98 12.10
CA GLU A 129 13.52 13.42 12.14
C GLU A 129 12.27 13.75 11.30
N PRO A 130 11.17 14.24 11.90
CA PRO A 130 9.96 14.58 11.16
C PRO A 130 10.16 15.84 10.29
N THR A 131 9.60 15.85 9.09
CA THR A 131 9.44 17.05 8.27
C THR A 131 8.06 17.69 8.52
N PRO A 132 7.80 18.92 8.05
CA PRO A 132 6.48 19.54 8.18
C PRO A 132 5.35 18.72 7.54
N LYS A 133 5.68 17.93 6.52
CA LYS A 133 4.75 17.03 5.80
C LYS A 133 4.76 15.61 6.36
N SER A 134 5.42 15.36 7.49
CA SER A 134 5.43 14.05 8.11
C SER A 134 4.23 13.81 9.03
N ALA A 135 3.73 12.58 9.04
CA ALA A 135 2.70 12.12 9.98
C ALA A 135 3.02 10.70 10.49
N PRO A 136 2.59 10.33 11.71
CA PRO A 136 2.81 9.00 12.23
C PRO A 136 1.87 7.98 11.57
N LEU A 137 2.37 6.80 11.23
CA LEU A 137 1.56 5.67 10.75
C LEU A 137 1.45 4.52 11.75
N GLY A 138 2.31 4.53 12.76
CA GLY A 138 2.45 3.43 13.70
C GLY A 138 3.52 3.69 14.74
N THR A 139 3.74 2.72 15.60
CA THR A 139 4.82 2.72 16.59
C THR A 139 5.85 1.66 16.26
N ILE A 140 7.13 1.95 16.52
CA ILE A 140 8.17 0.93 16.41
C ILE A 140 8.06 -0.05 17.58
N THR A 141 8.20 -1.34 17.29
CA THR A 141 8.20 -2.38 18.32
C THR A 141 9.59 -2.52 18.95
N GLY A 142 9.67 -2.83 20.24
CA GLY A 142 10.96 -3.12 20.92
C GLY A 142 11.71 -1.89 21.46
N VAL A 143 11.11 -0.70 21.38
CA VAL A 143 11.55 0.53 22.06
C VAL A 143 10.37 1.05 22.88
N GLU A 144 10.61 1.96 23.84
CA GLU A 144 9.52 2.76 24.41
C GLU A 144 8.64 3.34 23.28
N PRO A 145 7.31 3.47 23.49
CA PRO A 145 6.38 3.88 22.44
C PRO A 145 6.88 5.11 21.68
N PHE A 146 7.31 4.90 20.43
CA PHE A 146 7.84 5.93 19.55
C PHE A 146 7.08 5.88 18.22
N HIS A 147 6.43 6.99 17.88
CA HIS A 147 5.66 7.11 16.66
C HIS A 147 6.56 7.35 15.46
N VAL A 148 6.56 6.39 14.54
CA VAL A 148 7.36 6.47 13.32
C VAL A 148 6.63 7.35 12.31
N HIS A 149 7.26 8.47 11.99
CA HIS A 149 6.76 9.46 11.07
C HIS A 149 7.20 9.16 9.64
N LEU A 150 6.23 9.09 8.73
CA LEU A 150 6.48 8.97 7.29
C LEU A 150 6.42 10.34 6.65
N ASP A 151 7.34 10.64 5.73
CA ASP A 151 7.33 11.86 4.93
C ASP A 151 6.32 11.72 3.78
N PHE A 152 5.16 12.36 3.92
CA PHE A 152 4.11 12.25 2.92
C PHE A 152 4.42 13.05 1.66
N GLU A 153 5.26 14.08 1.72
CA GLU A 153 5.70 14.80 0.52
C GLU A 153 6.47 13.86 -0.40
N LYS A 154 7.43 13.13 0.16
CA LYS A 154 8.18 12.09 -0.57
C LYS A 154 7.35 10.88 -0.95
N LEU A 155 6.39 10.47 -0.10
CA LEU A 155 5.51 9.34 -0.41
C LEU A 155 4.75 9.59 -1.72
N VAL A 156 4.24 10.80 -1.90
CA VAL A 156 3.42 11.17 -3.05
C VAL A 156 4.22 11.79 -4.19
N GLU A 157 5.56 11.69 -4.20
CA GLU A 157 6.37 12.11 -5.36
C GLU A 157 6.40 11.07 -6.47
N LYS A 158 6.18 9.80 -6.13
CA LYS A 158 6.34 8.66 -7.03
C LYS A 158 5.28 7.60 -6.71
N PRO A 159 4.99 6.69 -7.65
CA PRO A 159 4.11 5.57 -7.38
C PRO A 159 4.56 4.76 -6.16
N PHE A 160 3.59 4.32 -5.36
CA PHE A 160 3.82 3.50 -4.18
C PHE A 160 2.77 2.40 -4.07
N ALA A 161 3.04 1.41 -3.22
CA ALA A 161 2.11 0.32 -3.01
C ALA A 161 1.92 -0.04 -1.54
N ILE A 162 0.70 -0.46 -1.23
CA ILE A 162 0.32 -1.10 0.03
C ILE A 162 -0.06 -2.54 -0.30
N PHE A 163 0.73 -3.48 0.20
CA PHE A 163 0.55 -4.91 -0.01
C PHE A 163 0.13 -5.62 1.27
N GLY A 164 -0.85 -6.50 1.19
CA GLY A 164 -1.27 -7.31 2.33
C GLY A 164 -2.41 -8.25 1.98
N ARG A 165 -2.41 -9.44 2.60
CA ARG A 165 -3.52 -10.41 2.46
C ARG A 165 -4.79 -9.90 3.15
N THR A 166 -5.94 -10.43 2.77
CA THR A 166 -7.23 -10.16 3.44
C THR A 166 -7.12 -10.35 4.96
N GLY A 167 -7.68 -9.40 5.71
CA GLY A 167 -7.72 -9.43 7.19
C GLY A 167 -6.43 -8.97 7.89
N THR A 168 -5.44 -8.43 7.18
CA THR A 168 -4.21 -7.90 7.81
C THR A 168 -4.35 -6.47 8.32
N GLY A 169 -5.38 -5.74 7.90
CA GLY A 169 -5.54 -4.31 8.17
C GLY A 169 -5.15 -3.41 6.99
N LYS A 170 -5.05 -3.94 5.76
CA LYS A 170 -4.70 -3.17 4.56
C LYS A 170 -5.58 -1.93 4.34
N SER A 171 -6.91 -2.06 4.47
CA SER A 171 -7.85 -0.95 4.32
C SER A 171 -7.69 0.10 5.42
N ILE A 172 -7.45 -0.33 6.67
CA ILE A 172 -7.13 0.57 7.79
C ILE A 172 -5.85 1.36 7.51
N LEU A 173 -4.78 0.67 7.09
CA LEU A 173 -3.52 1.32 6.71
C LEU A 173 -3.73 2.28 5.54
N ASN A 174 -4.53 1.92 4.55
CA ASN A 174 -4.84 2.80 3.42
C ASN A 174 -5.61 4.06 3.87
N LYS A 175 -6.56 3.92 4.81
CA LYS A 175 -7.27 5.06 5.41
C LYS A 175 -6.34 5.98 6.19
N LEU A 176 -5.39 5.43 6.96
CA LEU A 176 -4.35 6.23 7.64
C LEU A 176 -3.50 7.01 6.63
N VAL A 177 -3.06 6.35 5.55
CA VAL A 177 -2.27 6.99 4.49
C VAL A 177 -3.06 8.11 3.81
N CYS A 178 -4.31 7.85 3.41
CA CYS A 178 -5.19 8.87 2.82
C CYS A 178 -5.38 10.06 3.78
N THR A 179 -5.69 9.77 5.05
CA THR A 179 -5.92 10.79 6.08
C THR A 179 -4.68 11.65 6.31
N ALA A 180 -3.51 11.04 6.38
CA ALA A 180 -2.25 11.74 6.55
C ALA A 180 -1.90 12.62 5.33
N ILE A 181 -2.16 12.16 4.11
CA ILE A 181 -2.00 12.97 2.88
C ILE A 181 -2.85 14.25 2.98
N LEU A 182 -4.12 14.13 3.39
CA LEU A 182 -5.05 15.25 3.52
C LEU A 182 -4.74 16.19 4.68
N ALA A 183 -4.34 15.62 5.82
CA ALA A 183 -4.02 16.37 7.03
C ALA A 183 -2.73 17.18 6.86
N LYS A 184 -1.73 16.61 6.18
CA LYS A 184 -0.45 17.27 5.89
C LYS A 184 -0.49 18.10 4.62
N ASP A 185 -1.62 18.13 3.90
CA ASP A 185 -1.77 18.87 2.65
C ASP A 185 -0.68 18.46 1.63
N ALA A 186 -0.38 17.17 1.57
CA ALA A 186 0.61 16.60 0.64
C ALA A 186 0.03 16.44 -0.78
N GLY A 187 -1.30 16.40 -0.90
CA GLY A 187 -2.05 16.34 -2.15
C GLY A 187 -3.52 16.05 -1.91
N SER A 188 -4.30 15.99 -2.99
CA SER A 188 -5.64 15.42 -3.00
C SER A 188 -5.59 13.91 -3.24
N VAL A 189 -6.64 13.20 -2.84
CA VAL A 189 -6.81 11.77 -3.12
C VAL A 189 -8.04 11.51 -3.98
N LEU A 190 -7.94 10.53 -4.89
CA LEU A 190 -9.08 9.91 -5.56
C LEU A 190 -9.06 8.42 -5.25
N VAL A 191 -10.07 7.94 -4.52
CA VAL A 191 -10.20 6.53 -4.15
C VAL A 191 -11.30 5.87 -4.98
N PHE A 192 -10.97 4.78 -5.67
CA PHE A 192 -11.97 3.89 -6.27
C PHE A 192 -12.45 2.89 -5.22
N ASP A 193 -13.55 3.22 -4.54
CA ASP A 193 -14.02 2.52 -3.35
C ASP A 193 -14.95 1.35 -3.72
N MET A 194 -14.35 0.17 -3.95
CA MET A 194 -15.07 -1.04 -4.35
C MET A 194 -15.93 -1.62 -3.22
N HIS A 195 -15.56 -1.36 -1.96
CA HIS A 195 -16.15 -1.99 -0.78
C HIS A 195 -16.92 -1.03 0.13
N GLY A 196 -16.89 0.27 -0.15
CA GLY A 196 -17.53 1.31 0.67
C GLY A 196 -16.82 1.54 2.00
N GLU A 197 -15.48 1.48 2.00
CA GLU A 197 -14.67 1.59 3.22
C GLU A 197 -14.20 3.02 3.53
N TYR A 198 -14.25 3.95 2.56
CA TYR A 198 -13.58 5.26 2.65
C TYR A 198 -14.52 6.47 2.71
N GLY A 199 -15.83 6.25 2.55
CA GLY A 199 -16.86 7.31 2.49
C GLY A 199 -17.03 8.09 3.80
N VAL A 200 -18.24 8.09 4.36
CA VAL A 200 -18.51 8.71 5.67
C VAL A 200 -18.21 7.73 6.79
N PHE A 201 -18.73 6.51 6.68
CA PHE A 201 -18.44 5.38 7.54
C PHE A 201 -18.18 4.16 6.65
N SER A 202 -17.34 3.27 7.16
CA SER A 202 -17.00 2.02 6.51
C SER A 202 -18.16 1.03 6.59
N LYS A 203 -18.58 0.49 5.44
CA LYS A 203 -19.62 -0.57 5.37
C LYS A 203 -19.13 -1.93 5.90
N THR A 204 -17.82 -2.13 6.04
CA THR A 204 -17.22 -3.43 6.42
C THR A 204 -16.97 -3.56 7.92
N ASP A 205 -16.55 -2.48 8.58
CA ASP A 205 -16.13 -2.48 9.98
C ASP A 205 -16.74 -1.34 10.82
N GLY A 206 -17.55 -0.45 10.23
CA GLY A 206 -18.25 0.63 10.93
C GLY A 206 -17.37 1.80 11.36
N THR A 207 -16.06 1.74 11.13
CA THR A 207 -15.14 2.83 11.47
C THR A 207 -15.40 4.07 10.61
N GLU A 208 -14.97 5.23 11.09
CA GLU A 208 -15.09 6.49 10.36
C GLU A 208 -14.39 6.43 8.99
N GLY A 209 -14.87 7.23 8.04
CA GLY A 209 -14.31 7.36 6.70
C GLY A 209 -13.59 8.70 6.51
N LEU A 210 -13.15 8.98 5.27
CA LEU A 210 -12.42 10.22 4.96
C LEU A 210 -13.34 11.45 5.00
N LYS A 211 -14.59 11.32 4.56
CA LYS A 211 -15.57 12.43 4.57
C LYS A 211 -15.95 12.84 5.99
N TYR A 212 -15.91 11.90 6.94
CA TYR A 212 -16.15 12.19 8.36
C TYR A 212 -15.09 13.16 8.91
N PHE A 213 -13.80 12.86 8.73
CA PHE A 213 -12.72 13.71 9.23
C PHE A 213 -12.51 14.99 8.42
N PHE A 214 -12.87 14.98 7.12
CA PHE A 214 -12.63 16.10 6.21
C PHE A 214 -13.89 16.51 5.43
N PRO A 215 -14.96 16.95 6.09
CA PRO A 215 -16.23 17.26 5.44
C PRO A 215 -16.13 18.36 4.39
N GLY A 216 -15.21 19.32 4.56
CA GLY A 216 -14.97 20.40 3.59
C GLY A 216 -13.98 20.06 2.47
N LYS A 217 -13.16 19.01 2.60
CA LYS A 217 -12.13 18.65 1.61
C LYS A 217 -12.47 17.41 0.80
N VAL A 218 -13.27 16.47 1.31
CA VAL A 218 -13.61 15.23 0.63
C VAL A 218 -15.02 15.32 0.07
N GLU A 219 -15.25 14.80 -1.13
CA GLU A 219 -16.58 14.69 -1.76
C GLU A 219 -16.81 13.24 -2.21
N ILE A 220 -18.05 12.75 -2.07
CA ILE A 220 -18.39 11.39 -2.46
C ILE A 220 -19.20 11.44 -3.76
N PHE A 221 -18.81 10.65 -4.75
CA PHE A 221 -19.60 10.35 -5.93
C PHE A 221 -20.03 8.89 -5.88
N SER A 222 -21.26 8.58 -6.26
CA SER A 222 -21.80 7.22 -6.22
C SER A 222 -22.31 6.78 -7.58
N LEU A 223 -21.96 5.55 -7.97
CA LEU A 223 -22.55 4.85 -9.12
C LEU A 223 -23.96 4.34 -8.82
N ASP A 224 -24.29 4.12 -7.54
CA ASP A 224 -25.62 3.72 -7.10
C ASP A 224 -26.53 4.94 -6.97
N PRO A 225 -27.58 5.07 -7.81
CA PRO A 225 -28.53 6.18 -7.73
C PRO A 225 -29.37 6.19 -6.45
N LYS A 226 -29.40 5.09 -5.69
CA LYS A 226 -30.10 5.03 -4.39
C LYS A 226 -29.34 5.77 -3.28
N ASN A 227 -28.03 5.98 -3.44
CA ASN A 227 -27.21 6.68 -2.46
C ASN A 227 -27.46 8.19 -2.57
N THR A 228 -28.36 8.71 -1.73
CA THR A 228 -28.77 10.13 -1.71
C THR A 228 -27.78 11.03 -0.96
N GLU A 229 -26.84 10.46 -0.21
CA GLU A 229 -25.82 11.22 0.52
C GLU A 229 -24.62 11.58 -0.35
N ALA A 230 -24.43 10.86 -1.46
CA ALA A 230 -23.38 11.09 -2.44
C ALA A 230 -23.89 11.87 -3.67
N LYS A 231 -22.96 12.52 -4.38
CA LYS A 231 -23.26 13.11 -5.69
C LYS A 231 -23.45 11.97 -6.71
N PRO A 232 -24.44 12.05 -7.61
CA PRO A 232 -24.63 11.02 -8.61
C PRO A 232 -23.46 11.02 -9.60
N PHE A 233 -22.91 9.84 -9.87
CA PHE A 233 -21.95 9.62 -10.95
C PHE A 233 -22.71 9.32 -12.24
N VAL A 234 -22.39 10.08 -13.29
CA VAL A 234 -22.92 9.84 -14.64
C VAL A 234 -21.77 9.96 -15.63
N LEU A 235 -21.61 8.94 -16.46
CA LEU A 235 -20.63 8.86 -17.53
C LEU A 235 -21.32 9.07 -18.88
N ASP A 236 -20.79 10.02 -19.66
CA ASP A 236 -21.19 10.16 -21.06
C ASP A 236 -20.64 9.00 -21.89
N ALA A 237 -21.53 8.24 -22.54
CA ALA A 237 -21.17 7.10 -23.38
C ALA A 237 -20.22 7.49 -24.52
N GLY A 238 -20.26 8.75 -24.97
CA GLY A 238 -19.34 9.27 -25.98
C GLY A 238 -17.86 9.24 -25.57
N GLN A 239 -17.56 9.12 -24.28
CA GLN A 239 -16.19 9.10 -23.75
C GLN A 239 -15.55 7.71 -23.75
N ILE A 240 -16.30 6.65 -24.10
CA ILE A 240 -15.83 5.26 -24.05
C ILE A 240 -14.91 4.95 -25.23
N THR A 241 -13.73 4.39 -24.95
CA THR A 241 -12.74 3.96 -25.96
C THR A 241 -12.61 2.42 -26.00
N PRO A 242 -11.94 1.86 -27.04
CA PRO A 242 -11.68 0.42 -27.12
C PRO A 242 -10.98 -0.14 -25.88
N GLU A 243 -9.96 0.54 -25.36
CA GLU A 243 -9.15 0.12 -24.22
C GLU A 243 -10.01 -0.05 -22.96
N ASP A 244 -10.99 0.85 -22.77
CA ASP A 244 -11.95 0.75 -21.66
C ASP A 244 -12.75 -0.56 -21.73
N LEU A 245 -13.16 -0.99 -22.93
CA LEU A 245 -13.87 -2.25 -23.13
C LEU A 245 -12.96 -3.47 -22.95
N ILE A 246 -11.71 -3.38 -23.42
CA ILE A 246 -10.72 -4.46 -23.31
C ILE A 246 -10.43 -4.75 -21.83
N ILE A 247 -10.18 -3.69 -21.05
CA ILE A 247 -9.96 -3.79 -19.61
C ILE A 247 -11.23 -4.23 -18.87
N ALA A 248 -12.43 -3.78 -19.28
CA ALA A 248 -13.66 -4.18 -18.62
C ALA A 248 -13.98 -5.68 -18.74
N PHE A 249 -13.83 -6.26 -19.94
CA PHE A 249 -14.25 -7.65 -20.18
C PHE A 249 -13.16 -8.69 -19.86
N GLN A 250 -11.87 -8.33 -19.91
CA GLN A 250 -10.71 -9.18 -19.53
C GLN A 250 -10.51 -10.48 -20.34
N ASP A 251 -11.54 -10.98 -21.02
CA ASP A 251 -11.58 -12.25 -21.74
C ASP A 251 -11.84 -12.08 -23.26
N LEU A 252 -11.56 -10.88 -23.79
CA LEU A 252 -11.67 -10.60 -25.22
C LEU A 252 -10.53 -11.30 -25.98
N THR A 253 -10.88 -11.99 -27.06
CA THR A 253 -9.90 -12.61 -27.95
C THR A 253 -9.26 -11.56 -28.88
N PRO A 254 -8.04 -11.77 -29.40
CA PRO A 254 -7.43 -10.82 -30.35
C PRO A 254 -8.34 -10.44 -31.53
N PRO A 255 -9.08 -11.37 -32.18
CA PRO A 255 -10.06 -11.00 -33.21
C PRO A 255 -11.19 -10.10 -32.73
N MET A 256 -11.66 -10.26 -31.47
CA MET A 256 -12.65 -9.36 -30.89
C MET A 256 -12.07 -7.96 -30.69
N ILE A 257 -10.83 -7.87 -30.20
CA ILE A 257 -10.11 -6.61 -29.98
C ILE A 257 -9.95 -5.86 -31.31
N ASP A 258 -9.45 -6.53 -32.35
CA ASP A 258 -9.29 -5.95 -33.69
C ASP A 258 -10.63 -5.42 -34.22
N HIS A 259 -11.72 -6.16 -34.01
CA HIS A 259 -13.04 -5.74 -34.47
C HIS A 259 -13.57 -4.51 -33.71
N ILE A 260 -13.31 -4.40 -32.40
CA ILE A 260 -13.64 -3.19 -31.63
C ILE A 260 -12.91 -1.99 -32.21
N TYR A 261 -11.61 -2.08 -32.49
CA TYR A 261 -10.85 -0.99 -33.10
C TYR A 261 -11.35 -0.63 -34.52
N GLN A 262 -11.71 -1.62 -35.33
CA GLN A 262 -12.29 -1.38 -36.66
C GLN A 262 -13.61 -0.61 -36.57
N ILE A 263 -14.50 -0.99 -35.65
CA ILE A 263 -15.76 -0.29 -35.41
C ILE A 263 -15.47 1.13 -34.90
N TYR A 264 -14.59 1.28 -33.92
CA TYR A 264 -14.23 2.58 -33.36
C TYR A 264 -13.70 3.57 -34.39
N ARG A 265 -12.89 3.12 -35.35
CA ARG A 265 -12.33 3.96 -36.42
C ARG A 265 -13.35 4.37 -37.48
N ARG A 266 -14.40 3.57 -37.70
CA ARG A 266 -15.38 3.77 -38.78
C ARG A 266 -16.74 4.28 -38.32
N LYS A 267 -17.03 4.21 -37.01
CA LYS A 267 -18.32 4.68 -36.47
C LYS A 267 -18.52 6.17 -36.79
N PRO A 268 -19.77 6.61 -37.02
CA PRO A 268 -20.08 8.03 -37.10
C PRO A 268 -19.65 8.75 -35.81
N ARG A 269 -19.24 10.02 -35.91
CA ARG A 269 -18.78 10.80 -34.75
C ARG A 269 -19.86 10.94 -33.66
N GLU A 270 -21.13 10.99 -34.05
CA GLU A 270 -22.29 11.19 -33.16
C GLU A 270 -22.78 9.90 -32.47
N VAL A 271 -22.22 8.75 -32.85
CA VAL A 271 -22.57 7.43 -32.30
C VAL A 271 -21.43 6.97 -31.39
N ASP A 272 -21.75 6.66 -30.14
CA ASP A 272 -20.80 6.12 -29.19
C ASP A 272 -20.40 4.68 -29.55
N LEU A 273 -19.28 4.21 -29.00
CA LEU A 273 -18.72 2.91 -29.36
C LEU A 273 -19.65 1.75 -28.98
N VAL A 274 -20.32 1.83 -27.82
CA VAL A 274 -21.20 0.77 -27.32
C VAL A 274 -22.41 0.63 -28.25
N THR A 275 -23.05 1.74 -28.61
CA THR A 275 -24.16 1.79 -29.57
C THR A 275 -23.71 1.32 -30.95
N ALA A 276 -22.54 1.76 -31.43
CA ALA A 276 -22.01 1.35 -32.74
C ALA A 276 -21.75 -0.17 -32.85
N ILE A 277 -21.30 -0.83 -31.78
CA ILE A 277 -21.13 -2.29 -31.76
C ILE A 277 -22.49 -2.99 -31.75
N LYS A 278 -23.45 -2.47 -30.99
CA LYS A 278 -24.78 -3.08 -30.84
C LYS A 278 -25.63 -3.01 -32.11
N GLU A 279 -25.63 -1.87 -32.79
CA GLU A 279 -26.50 -1.61 -33.93
C GLU A 279 -25.93 -2.10 -35.27
N LYS A 280 -24.66 -2.52 -35.29
CA LYS A 280 -24.01 -3.01 -36.51
C LYS A 280 -24.72 -4.26 -37.03
N GLN A 281 -25.16 -4.20 -38.29
CA GLN A 281 -25.93 -5.29 -38.89
C GLN A 281 -25.03 -6.37 -39.47
N ALA A 282 -25.53 -7.60 -39.51
CA ALA A 282 -24.84 -8.74 -40.10
C ALA A 282 -24.50 -8.55 -41.59
N THR A 283 -25.36 -7.85 -42.32
CA THR A 283 -25.19 -7.54 -43.75
C THR A 283 -23.98 -6.65 -44.02
N ASP A 284 -23.62 -5.76 -43.09
CA ASP A 284 -22.42 -4.90 -43.22
C ASP A 284 -21.12 -5.71 -43.04
N VAL A 285 -21.20 -6.90 -42.44
CA VAL A 285 -20.07 -7.76 -42.11
C VAL A 285 -19.81 -8.80 -43.20
N GLU A 286 -20.85 -9.23 -43.92
CA GLU A 286 -20.75 -10.18 -45.04
C GLU A 286 -19.89 -9.64 -46.20
N VAL A 287 -19.84 -8.31 -46.37
CA VAL A 287 -19.01 -7.64 -47.39
C VAL A 287 -17.50 -7.67 -47.04
N GLU A 288 -17.14 -7.88 -45.77
CA GLU A 288 -15.77 -7.68 -45.27
C GLU A 288 -15.01 -8.93 -44.78
N GLY A 289 -15.61 -10.14 -44.73
CA GLY A 289 -14.81 -11.32 -44.33
C GLY A 289 -15.50 -12.63 -43.93
N GLY A 290 -16.78 -12.85 -44.22
CA GLY A 290 -17.43 -14.17 -44.03
C GLY A 290 -17.89 -14.53 -42.60
N GLN A 291 -18.35 -15.78 -42.42
CA GLN A 291 -19.09 -16.26 -41.22
C GLN A 291 -18.37 -16.06 -39.87
N VAL A 292 -17.02 -16.03 -39.86
CA VAL A 292 -16.23 -15.88 -38.63
C VAL A 292 -16.41 -14.48 -38.02
N HIS A 293 -16.51 -13.43 -38.85
CA HIS A 293 -16.74 -12.07 -38.35
C HIS A 293 -18.13 -11.89 -37.73
N LEU A 294 -19.14 -12.60 -38.24
CA LEU A 294 -20.49 -12.57 -37.69
C LEU A 294 -20.54 -13.14 -36.26
N MET A 295 -19.84 -14.26 -36.01
CA MET A 295 -19.76 -14.85 -34.67
C MET A 295 -19.07 -13.93 -33.67
N VAL A 296 -17.99 -13.26 -34.10
CA VAL A 296 -17.26 -12.26 -33.29
C VAL A 296 -18.17 -11.08 -32.95
N LEU A 297 -18.86 -10.51 -33.94
CA LEU A 297 -19.78 -9.40 -33.72
C LEU A 297 -20.91 -9.78 -32.75
N GLN A 298 -21.56 -10.93 -32.94
CA GLN A 298 -22.61 -11.40 -32.04
C GLN A 298 -22.10 -11.59 -30.61
N ALA A 299 -20.88 -12.10 -30.43
CA ALA A 299 -20.26 -12.23 -29.11
C ALA A 299 -20.04 -10.85 -28.44
N LEU A 300 -19.54 -9.88 -29.20
CA LEU A 300 -19.38 -8.50 -28.73
C LEU A 300 -20.74 -7.86 -28.38
N GLN A 301 -21.75 -8.02 -29.22
CA GLN A 301 -23.11 -7.50 -28.99
C GLN A 301 -23.72 -8.04 -27.68
N ARG A 302 -23.58 -9.35 -27.41
CA ARG A 302 -24.03 -9.94 -26.14
C ARG A 302 -23.34 -9.31 -24.93
N ARG A 303 -22.04 -9.04 -25.02
CA ARG A 303 -21.28 -8.36 -23.95
C ARG A 303 -21.74 -6.91 -23.77
N MET A 304 -21.98 -6.18 -24.86
CA MET A 304 -22.43 -4.79 -24.81
C MET A 304 -23.80 -4.63 -24.16
N GLY A 305 -24.67 -5.64 -24.22
CA GLY A 305 -25.96 -5.64 -23.51
C GLY A 305 -25.84 -5.45 -21.99
N ARG A 306 -24.65 -5.66 -21.40
CA ARG A 306 -24.42 -5.34 -19.98
C ARG A 306 -24.43 -3.84 -19.69
N PHE A 307 -24.00 -3.00 -20.62
CA PHE A 307 -23.96 -1.54 -20.41
C PHE A 307 -25.35 -0.90 -20.38
N GLU A 308 -26.35 -1.49 -21.04
CA GLU A 308 -27.73 -0.99 -21.01
C GLU A 308 -28.35 -1.02 -19.61
N ARG A 309 -27.85 -1.90 -18.74
CA ARG A 309 -28.35 -2.08 -17.38
C ARG A 309 -27.68 -1.14 -16.39
N LEU A 310 -26.70 -0.35 -16.84
CA LEU A 310 -25.93 0.55 -15.97
C LEU A 310 -26.60 1.92 -15.94
N PRO A 311 -27.25 2.31 -14.82
CA PRO A 311 -28.03 3.54 -14.75
C PRO A 311 -27.15 4.81 -14.80
N PHE A 312 -25.84 4.66 -14.57
CA PHE A 312 -24.88 5.75 -14.59
C PHE A 312 -24.28 6.01 -15.97
N ILE A 313 -24.68 5.30 -17.03
CA ILE A 313 -24.22 5.58 -18.40
C ILE A 313 -25.35 6.25 -19.18
N ALA A 314 -25.11 7.48 -19.64
CA ALA A 314 -26.13 8.26 -20.34
C ALA A 314 -25.55 9.09 -21.48
N LYS A 315 -26.22 9.10 -22.63
CA LYS A 315 -25.81 9.89 -23.80
C LYS A 315 -26.15 11.37 -23.62
N GLY A 316 -25.18 12.26 -23.86
CA GLY A 316 -25.41 13.72 -23.89
C GLY A 316 -25.78 14.33 -22.53
N SER A 317 -25.49 13.61 -21.44
CA SER A 317 -25.72 14.07 -20.07
C SER A 317 -24.58 14.97 -19.58
N LYS A 318 -24.79 15.69 -18.45
CA LYS A 318 -23.71 16.37 -17.76
C LYS A 318 -22.81 15.34 -17.08
N ASP A 319 -21.72 15.01 -17.77
CA ASP A 319 -20.67 14.12 -17.32
C ASP A 319 -20.12 14.54 -15.93
N ALA A 320 -20.17 13.61 -14.97
CA ALA A 320 -19.69 13.82 -13.61
C ALA A 320 -18.20 14.15 -13.57
N PHE A 321 -17.42 13.69 -14.57
CA PHE A 321 -15.99 13.96 -14.67
C PHE A 321 -15.66 15.45 -14.65
N SER A 322 -16.45 16.29 -15.31
CA SER A 322 -16.22 17.74 -15.32
C SER A 322 -16.40 18.36 -13.93
N GLN A 323 -17.35 17.85 -13.15
CA GLN A 323 -17.56 18.30 -11.77
C GLN A 323 -16.44 17.80 -10.86
N MET A 324 -16.06 16.52 -10.99
CA MET A 324 -14.92 15.94 -10.27
C MET A 324 -13.64 16.74 -10.52
N LEU A 325 -13.37 17.09 -11.79
CA LEU A 325 -12.20 17.87 -12.18
C LEU A 325 -12.18 19.27 -11.57
N SER A 326 -13.34 19.95 -11.52
CA SER A 326 -13.47 21.25 -10.86
C SER A 326 -13.14 21.17 -9.36
N LEU A 327 -13.62 20.10 -8.69
CA LEU A 327 -13.32 19.84 -7.28
C LEU A 327 -11.83 19.54 -7.08
N ILE A 328 -11.23 18.69 -7.93
CA ILE A 328 -9.80 18.38 -7.90
C ILE A 328 -8.95 19.65 -8.09
N LYS A 329 -9.30 20.51 -9.07
CA LYS A 329 -8.60 21.78 -9.30
C LYS A 329 -8.69 22.73 -8.10
N ALA A 330 -9.78 22.64 -7.33
CA ALA A 330 -9.97 23.35 -6.06
C ALA A 330 -9.26 22.67 -4.85
N GLY A 331 -8.44 21.64 -5.08
CA GLY A 331 -7.72 20.92 -4.01
C GLY A 331 -8.60 19.99 -3.18
N ARG A 332 -9.80 19.63 -3.68
CA ARG A 332 -10.66 18.64 -3.02
C ARG A 332 -10.29 17.22 -3.44
N SER A 333 -10.62 16.31 -2.55
CA SER A 333 -10.46 14.86 -2.71
C SER A 333 -11.79 14.19 -2.97
N ILE A 334 -11.74 13.03 -3.61
CA ILE A 334 -12.92 12.34 -4.09
C ILE A 334 -12.89 10.88 -3.68
N VAL A 335 -13.99 10.39 -3.14
CA VAL A 335 -14.25 8.96 -2.97
C VAL A 335 -15.32 8.58 -3.99
N LEU A 336 -15.00 7.64 -4.88
CA LEU A 336 -15.95 7.08 -5.84
C LEU A 336 -16.52 5.77 -5.26
N ASP A 337 -17.71 5.84 -4.67
CA ASP A 337 -18.45 4.70 -4.12
C ASP A 337 -19.10 3.90 -5.26
N PHE A 338 -18.71 2.64 -5.39
CA PHE A 338 -19.31 1.73 -6.36
C PHE A 338 -20.65 1.16 -5.90
N GLY A 339 -21.01 1.29 -4.62
CA GLY A 339 -22.29 0.81 -4.07
C GLY A 339 -22.55 -0.66 -4.42
N ASP A 340 -23.79 -0.96 -4.84
CA ASP A 340 -24.21 -2.29 -5.28
C ASP A 340 -23.36 -2.84 -6.46
N PHE A 341 -22.71 -1.97 -7.23
CA PHE A 341 -21.87 -2.36 -8.38
C PHE A 341 -20.44 -2.73 -8.01
N GLY A 342 -20.00 -2.52 -6.76
CA GLY A 342 -18.63 -2.83 -6.34
C GLY A 342 -18.28 -4.32 -6.43
N THR A 343 -19.29 -5.19 -6.31
CA THR A 343 -19.10 -6.64 -6.46
C THR A 343 -18.95 -7.09 -7.92
N ASP A 344 -19.27 -6.24 -8.89
CA ASP A 344 -19.18 -6.52 -10.32
C ASP A 344 -17.82 -6.10 -10.87
N PRO A 345 -16.89 -7.05 -11.13
CA PRO A 345 -15.54 -6.69 -11.53
C PRO A 345 -15.50 -5.91 -12.85
N MET A 346 -16.46 -6.16 -13.75
CA MET A 346 -16.52 -5.48 -15.04
C MET A 346 -16.80 -3.98 -14.86
N VAL A 347 -17.74 -3.62 -13.98
CA VAL A 347 -18.09 -2.21 -13.71
C VAL A 347 -16.92 -1.50 -13.05
N TYR A 348 -16.29 -2.12 -12.06
CA TYR A 348 -15.11 -1.59 -11.39
C TYR A 348 -13.98 -1.29 -12.38
N LEU A 349 -13.60 -2.31 -13.17
CA LEU A 349 -12.55 -2.20 -14.18
C LEU A 349 -12.86 -1.12 -15.22
N PHE A 350 -14.09 -1.11 -15.72
CA PHE A 350 -14.55 -0.15 -16.71
C PHE A 350 -14.45 1.30 -16.22
N VAL A 351 -15.09 1.61 -15.09
CA VAL A 351 -15.19 3.00 -14.61
C VAL A 351 -13.83 3.52 -14.13
N ALA A 352 -13.06 2.69 -13.42
CA ALA A 352 -11.72 3.08 -12.99
C ALA A 352 -10.81 3.37 -14.18
N ASN A 353 -10.84 2.55 -15.24
CA ASN A 353 -10.02 2.76 -16.44
C ASN A 353 -10.43 4.03 -17.20
N VAL A 354 -11.73 4.25 -17.42
CA VAL A 354 -12.25 5.45 -18.09
C VAL A 354 -11.80 6.73 -17.36
N LEU A 355 -11.94 6.76 -16.04
CA LEU A 355 -11.56 7.93 -15.24
C LEU A 355 -10.05 8.13 -15.20
N ALA A 356 -9.28 7.07 -14.98
CA ALA A 356 -7.82 7.14 -14.96
C ALA A 356 -7.24 7.61 -16.30
N ARG A 357 -7.78 7.13 -17.42
CA ARG A 357 -7.40 7.58 -18.78
C ARG A 357 -7.65 9.06 -18.98
N ARG A 358 -8.85 9.53 -18.66
CA ARG A 358 -9.20 10.94 -18.83
C ARG A 358 -8.41 11.85 -17.91
N LEU A 359 -8.10 11.42 -16.68
CA LEU A 359 -7.19 12.15 -15.79
C LEU A 359 -5.78 12.18 -16.37
N PHE A 360 -5.27 11.06 -16.85
CA PHE A 360 -3.93 10.98 -17.44
C PHE A 360 -3.78 11.93 -18.63
N ASP A 361 -4.73 11.91 -19.57
CA ASP A 361 -4.72 12.78 -20.75
C ASP A 361 -4.67 14.25 -20.32
N LEU A 362 -5.54 14.65 -19.37
CA LEU A 362 -5.58 16.03 -18.88
C LEU A 362 -4.32 16.47 -18.13
N TYR A 363 -3.80 15.64 -17.22
CA TYR A 363 -2.60 15.95 -16.43
C TYR A 363 -1.33 15.99 -17.28
N THR A 364 -1.30 15.22 -18.37
CA THR A 364 -0.20 15.23 -19.34
C THR A 364 -0.22 16.51 -20.18
N GLU A 365 -1.41 16.98 -20.58
CA GLU A 365 -1.54 18.20 -21.39
C GLU A 365 -1.41 19.50 -20.58
N HIS A 366 -1.83 19.50 -19.30
CA HIS A 366 -1.98 20.72 -18.49
C HIS A 366 -1.31 20.60 -17.11
N THR A 367 -0.08 20.08 -17.06
CA THR A 367 0.60 19.69 -15.81
C THR A 367 0.65 20.78 -14.74
N SER A 368 0.83 22.04 -15.12
CA SER A 368 0.96 23.18 -14.18
C SER A 368 -0.38 23.66 -13.61
N GLU A 369 -1.51 23.25 -14.17
CA GLU A 369 -2.84 23.73 -13.76
C GLU A 369 -3.50 22.89 -12.67
N TYR A 370 -3.02 21.67 -12.46
CA TYR A 370 -3.64 20.73 -11.54
C TYR A 370 -2.76 20.46 -10.31
N PRO A 371 -3.37 20.45 -9.11
CA PRO A 371 -2.65 20.09 -7.90
C PRO A 371 -2.29 18.60 -7.91
N ARG A 372 -1.39 18.22 -7.01
CA ARG A 372 -1.00 16.83 -6.80
C ARG A 372 -2.23 15.99 -6.43
N LEU A 373 -2.50 14.94 -7.21
CA LEU A 373 -3.58 14.00 -7.02
C LEU A 373 -3.00 12.59 -6.91
N VAL A 374 -3.35 11.89 -5.83
CA VAL A 374 -3.00 10.49 -5.61
C VAL A 374 -4.19 9.61 -5.92
N LEU A 375 -4.05 8.75 -6.93
CA LEU A 375 -5.05 7.81 -7.38
C LEU A 375 -4.86 6.47 -6.67
N PHE A 376 -5.79 6.13 -5.78
CA PHE A 376 -5.79 4.86 -5.04
C PHE A 376 -6.54 3.79 -5.83
N LEU A 377 -5.79 2.78 -6.28
CA LEU A 377 -6.29 1.66 -7.08
C LEU A 377 -6.34 0.38 -6.25
N GLU A 378 -7.53 -0.02 -5.84
CA GLU A 378 -7.73 -1.30 -5.17
C GLU A 378 -7.71 -2.48 -6.15
N GLU A 379 -7.21 -3.63 -5.69
CA GLU A 379 -7.06 -4.84 -6.51
C GLU A 379 -6.34 -4.53 -7.83
N ALA A 380 -5.28 -3.72 -7.74
CA ALA A 380 -4.44 -3.27 -8.83
C ALA A 380 -4.01 -4.38 -9.81
N HIS A 381 -3.83 -5.62 -9.34
CA HIS A 381 -3.51 -6.78 -10.16
C HIS A 381 -4.54 -7.07 -11.26
N LYS A 382 -5.80 -6.63 -11.10
CA LYS A 382 -6.84 -6.76 -12.15
C LYS A 382 -6.59 -5.85 -13.34
N PHE A 383 -5.85 -4.75 -13.15
CA PHE A 383 -5.50 -3.79 -14.21
C PHE A 383 -4.08 -3.99 -14.74
N LEU A 384 -3.22 -4.61 -13.95
CA LEU A 384 -1.78 -4.70 -14.21
C LEU A 384 -1.32 -6.15 -14.46
N ASP A 385 -2.25 -7.06 -14.77
CA ASP A 385 -1.92 -8.40 -15.24
C ASP A 385 -1.08 -8.29 -16.54
N PRO A 386 0.04 -9.03 -16.67
CA PRO A 386 0.90 -8.96 -17.85
C PRO A 386 0.18 -9.18 -19.20
N ARG A 387 -0.98 -9.85 -19.22
CA ARG A 387 -1.78 -10.06 -20.44
C ARG A 387 -2.57 -8.83 -20.88
N LEU A 388 -2.80 -7.89 -19.96
CA LEU A 388 -3.67 -6.73 -20.16
C LEU A 388 -2.94 -5.40 -19.94
N VAL A 389 -1.74 -5.44 -19.38
CA VAL A 389 -0.93 -4.28 -19.02
C VAL A 389 -0.71 -3.32 -20.19
N GLU A 390 -0.62 -3.82 -21.43
CA GLU A 390 -0.46 -3.00 -22.64
C GLU A 390 -1.68 -2.12 -22.96
N TYR A 391 -2.88 -2.57 -22.59
CA TYR A 391 -4.12 -1.82 -22.78
C TYR A 391 -4.48 -0.95 -21.57
N SER A 392 -3.80 -1.18 -20.45
CA SER A 392 -4.10 -0.54 -19.18
C SER A 392 -3.41 0.81 -19.08
N ILE A 393 -4.19 1.88 -18.89
CA ILE A 393 -3.63 3.20 -18.62
C ILE A 393 -2.78 3.20 -17.35
N PHE A 394 -3.09 2.34 -16.39
CA PHE A 394 -2.37 2.24 -15.13
C PHE A 394 -0.91 1.82 -15.32
N SER A 395 -0.58 1.06 -16.36
CA SER A 395 0.81 0.76 -16.73
C SER A 395 1.58 2.03 -17.12
N ARG A 396 0.95 2.89 -17.92
CA ARG A 396 1.55 4.16 -18.35
C ARG A 396 1.65 5.13 -17.17
N LEU A 397 0.60 5.20 -16.34
CA LEU A 397 0.62 5.96 -15.09
C LEU A 397 1.79 5.51 -14.20
N ALA A 398 1.97 4.21 -13.95
CA ALA A 398 3.08 3.74 -13.11
C ALA A 398 4.48 4.14 -13.64
N ARG A 399 4.64 4.33 -14.96
CA ARG A 399 5.94 4.63 -15.59
C ARG A 399 6.20 6.11 -15.82
N GLU A 400 5.15 6.88 -16.12
CA GLU A 400 5.29 8.26 -16.62
C GLU A 400 4.98 9.32 -15.54
N THR A 401 4.35 8.93 -14.42
CA THR A 401 3.82 9.87 -13.41
C THR A 401 4.87 10.68 -12.66
N ARG A 402 6.15 10.29 -12.63
CA ARG A 402 7.22 11.13 -12.06
C ARG A 402 7.29 12.54 -12.69
N LYS A 403 6.78 12.69 -13.91
CA LYS A 403 6.78 13.97 -14.64
C LYS A 403 5.58 14.87 -14.33
N PHE A 404 4.55 14.33 -13.67
CA PHE A 404 3.24 14.96 -13.55
C PHE A 404 2.70 14.94 -12.12
N ASN A 405 1.76 15.82 -11.82
CA ASN A 405 1.09 15.89 -10.51
C ASN A 405 0.02 14.80 -10.30
N LEU A 406 0.10 13.67 -11.00
CA LEU A 406 -0.83 12.54 -10.88
C LEU A 406 -0.02 11.33 -10.42
N ILE A 407 -0.37 10.71 -9.29
CA ILE A 407 0.48 9.71 -8.63
C ILE A 407 -0.35 8.47 -8.37
N LEU A 408 0.20 7.29 -8.68
CA LEU A 408 -0.52 6.03 -8.55
C LEU A 408 -0.18 5.33 -7.22
N ALA A 409 -1.19 5.06 -6.40
CA ALA A 409 -1.09 4.24 -5.20
C ALA A 409 -1.76 2.88 -5.46
N LEU A 410 -0.99 1.80 -5.39
CA LEU A 410 -1.48 0.43 -5.62
C LEU A 410 -1.85 -0.24 -4.30
N ILE A 411 -3.04 -0.81 -4.22
CA ILE A 411 -3.52 -1.51 -3.03
C ILE A 411 -3.88 -2.94 -3.42
N ASP A 412 -3.04 -3.90 -3.02
CA ASP A 412 -3.16 -5.25 -3.55
C ASP A 412 -2.79 -6.34 -2.54
N GLN A 413 -3.25 -7.56 -2.81
CA GLN A 413 -2.99 -8.76 -2.02
C GLN A 413 -2.17 -9.81 -2.78
N ARG A 414 -2.00 -9.64 -4.09
CA ARG A 414 -1.32 -10.50 -5.05
C ARG A 414 -0.32 -9.69 -5.90
N PRO A 415 0.72 -9.11 -5.27
CA PRO A 415 1.79 -8.41 -5.99
C PRO A 415 2.43 -9.27 -7.09
N SER A 416 2.46 -10.61 -6.98
CA SER A 416 2.99 -11.50 -8.04
C SER A 416 2.23 -11.46 -9.36
N ARG A 417 1.00 -10.91 -9.38
CA ARG A 417 0.18 -10.75 -10.58
C ARG A 417 0.27 -9.38 -11.22
N ILE A 418 1.00 -8.45 -10.61
CA ILE A 418 1.25 -7.12 -11.16
C ILE A 418 2.48 -7.21 -12.07
N ASP A 419 2.45 -6.60 -13.25
CA ASP A 419 3.58 -6.57 -14.17
C ASP A 419 4.92 -6.12 -13.54
N ASP A 420 6.01 -6.79 -13.93
CA ASP A 420 7.35 -6.60 -13.36
C ASP A 420 7.88 -5.17 -13.56
N GLU A 421 7.62 -4.57 -14.74
CA GLU A 421 8.05 -3.21 -15.05
C GLU A 421 7.35 -2.24 -14.09
N VAL A 422 6.04 -2.41 -13.86
CA VAL A 422 5.27 -1.59 -12.93
C VAL A 422 5.76 -1.75 -11.49
N ARG A 423 6.00 -2.98 -11.02
CA ARG A 423 6.53 -3.22 -9.67
C ARG A 423 7.91 -2.60 -9.46
N SER A 424 8.74 -2.54 -10.51
CA SER A 424 10.07 -1.93 -10.45
C SER A 424 10.03 -0.40 -10.29
N GLN A 425 8.94 0.26 -10.71
CA GLN A 425 8.77 1.71 -10.60
C GLN A 425 8.27 2.18 -9.23
N LEU A 426 7.82 1.26 -8.36
CA LEU A 426 7.35 1.63 -7.03
C LEU A 426 8.53 2.16 -6.21
N ALA A 427 8.43 3.39 -5.72
CA ALA A 427 9.45 3.99 -4.87
C ALA A 427 9.26 3.60 -3.40
N ASN A 428 8.01 3.53 -2.96
CA ASN A 428 7.64 3.21 -1.59
C ASN A 428 6.77 1.95 -1.55
N ARG A 429 7.01 1.10 -0.56
CA ARG A 429 6.29 -0.16 -0.34
C ARG A 429 5.94 -0.27 1.13
N LEU A 430 4.65 -0.42 1.40
CA LEU A 430 4.10 -0.70 2.73
C LEU A 430 3.61 -2.14 2.69
N VAL A 431 4.41 -3.06 3.22
CA VAL A 431 4.20 -4.52 3.08
C VAL A 431 3.76 -5.10 4.41
N MET A 432 2.49 -5.48 4.49
CA MET A 432 1.93 -6.27 5.58
C MET A 432 2.15 -7.77 5.31
N SER A 433 1.72 -8.64 6.23
CA SER A 433 1.77 -10.09 6.05
C SER A 433 1.11 -10.53 4.72
N LEU A 434 1.83 -11.37 3.96
CA LEU A 434 1.38 -12.01 2.72
C LEU A 434 1.39 -13.53 2.90
N LYS A 435 0.51 -14.25 2.17
CA LYS A 435 0.39 -15.72 2.32
C LYS A 435 1.42 -16.47 1.49
N GLU A 436 1.58 -16.08 0.23
CA GLU A 436 2.38 -16.81 -0.74
C GLU A 436 3.83 -16.29 -0.78
N PRO A 437 4.85 -17.16 -0.79
CA PRO A 437 6.24 -16.74 -0.91
C PRO A 437 6.52 -15.91 -2.16
N SER A 438 5.89 -16.23 -3.29
CA SER A 438 6.00 -15.46 -4.53
C SER A 438 5.44 -14.04 -4.38
N ASP A 439 4.37 -13.86 -3.60
CA ASP A 439 3.84 -12.53 -3.32
C ASP A 439 4.77 -11.72 -2.43
N VAL A 440 5.36 -12.34 -1.39
CA VAL A 440 6.39 -11.69 -0.57
C VAL A 440 7.57 -11.26 -1.44
N GLU A 441 8.02 -12.15 -2.32
CA GLU A 441 9.13 -11.90 -3.22
C GLU A 441 8.84 -10.73 -4.18
N SER A 442 7.66 -10.72 -4.80
CA SER A 442 7.24 -9.68 -5.73
C SER A 442 6.98 -8.34 -5.04
N ALA A 443 6.44 -8.35 -3.80
CA ALA A 443 6.26 -7.14 -3.00
C ALA A 443 7.59 -6.44 -2.71
N LEU A 444 8.67 -7.20 -2.52
CA LEU A 444 10.01 -6.72 -2.19
C LEU A 444 10.91 -6.54 -3.43
N ALA A 445 10.36 -6.60 -4.64
CA ALA A 445 11.13 -6.36 -5.86
C ALA A 445 11.76 -4.95 -5.82
N GLY A 446 13.06 -4.85 -6.08
CA GLY A 446 13.80 -3.58 -6.07
C GLY A 446 14.19 -3.06 -4.68
N VAL A 447 13.87 -3.78 -3.60
CA VAL A 447 14.27 -3.42 -2.23
C VAL A 447 15.71 -3.90 -1.95
N PRO A 448 16.61 -3.06 -1.41
CA PRO A 448 17.92 -3.49 -0.93
C PRO A 448 17.81 -4.57 0.14
N ASP A 449 18.76 -5.50 0.21
CA ASP A 449 18.75 -6.60 1.18
C ASP A 449 17.46 -7.42 1.21
N LYS A 450 16.89 -7.67 0.02
CA LYS A 450 15.64 -8.41 -0.18
C LYS A 450 15.53 -9.70 0.65
N ALA A 451 16.61 -10.46 0.80
CA ALA A 451 16.61 -11.72 1.56
C ALA A 451 16.24 -11.53 3.04
N MET A 452 16.78 -10.49 3.68
CA MET A 452 16.44 -10.16 5.07
C MET A 452 14.96 -9.78 5.17
N TRP A 453 14.50 -8.87 4.30
CA TRP A 453 13.11 -8.41 4.32
C TRP A 453 12.12 -9.52 4.02
N MET A 454 12.47 -10.49 3.17
CA MET A 454 11.65 -11.68 2.93
C MET A 454 11.44 -12.46 4.23
N ASN A 455 12.50 -12.70 5.01
CA ASN A 455 12.43 -13.42 6.29
C ASN A 455 11.58 -12.67 7.32
N ILE A 456 11.70 -11.34 7.37
CA ILE A 456 10.92 -10.48 8.27
C ILE A 456 9.44 -10.49 7.87
N VAL A 457 9.13 -10.15 6.61
CA VAL A 457 7.76 -10.03 6.09
C VAL A 457 6.98 -11.33 6.24
N ALA A 458 7.63 -12.47 6.02
CA ALA A 458 7.01 -13.79 6.17
C ALA A 458 6.55 -14.10 7.62
N LYS A 459 7.13 -13.43 8.62
CA LYS A 459 6.85 -13.65 10.05
C LYS A 459 6.09 -12.49 10.72
N LEU A 460 5.69 -11.47 9.96
CA LEU A 460 5.01 -10.30 10.50
C LEU A 460 3.66 -10.65 11.16
N PRO A 461 3.41 -10.19 12.40
CA PRO A 461 2.09 -10.28 13.03
C PRO A 461 1.02 -9.51 12.25
N LEU A 462 -0.25 -9.78 12.54
CA LEU A 462 -1.35 -8.96 12.04
C LEU A 462 -1.20 -7.51 12.54
N ARG A 463 -1.70 -6.54 11.75
CA ARG A 463 -1.60 -5.10 12.05
C ARG A 463 -0.18 -4.57 12.16
N THR A 464 0.82 -5.29 11.64
CA THR A 464 2.17 -4.77 11.45
C THR A 464 2.45 -4.55 9.97
N VAL A 465 3.33 -3.60 9.68
CA VAL A 465 3.73 -3.26 8.30
C VAL A 465 5.22 -2.99 8.24
N ALA A 466 5.90 -3.60 7.27
CA ALA A 466 7.23 -3.19 6.85
C ALA A 466 7.11 -1.98 5.92
N VAL A 467 7.71 -0.85 6.31
CA VAL A 467 7.71 0.39 5.54
C VAL A 467 9.08 0.56 4.89
N LEU A 468 9.09 0.63 3.57
CA LEU A 468 10.30 0.61 2.74
C LEU A 468 10.20 1.70 1.68
N GLY A 469 11.32 2.38 1.36
CA GLY A 469 11.40 3.37 0.29
C GLY A 469 11.81 4.76 0.75
N ASP A 470 11.68 5.74 -0.15
CA ASP A 470 12.16 7.12 0.00
C ASP A 470 11.42 7.93 1.08
N ALA A 471 10.17 7.56 1.39
CA ALA A 471 9.30 8.27 2.33
C ALA A 471 9.66 8.00 3.79
N ILE A 472 10.37 6.91 4.07
CA ILE A 472 10.86 6.57 5.40
C ILE A 472 12.36 6.80 5.47
N ARG A 473 12.86 7.32 6.60
CA ARG A 473 14.31 7.56 6.74
C ARG A 473 15.09 6.25 6.73
N ILE A 474 14.61 5.28 7.49
CA ILE A 474 15.18 3.95 7.59
C ILE A 474 14.05 2.92 7.45
N PRO A 475 14.20 1.95 6.52
CA PRO A 475 13.35 0.77 6.44
C PRO A 475 13.10 0.12 7.81
N THR A 476 11.83 -0.03 8.20
CA THR A 476 11.48 -0.55 9.53
C THR A 476 10.13 -1.26 9.53
N VAL A 477 9.87 -1.99 10.61
CA VAL A 477 8.56 -2.57 10.92
C VAL A 477 7.88 -1.71 11.96
N ILE A 478 6.59 -1.41 11.75
CA ILE A 478 5.77 -0.67 12.70
C ILE A 478 4.47 -1.41 12.99
N ASP A 479 4.00 -1.28 14.22
CA ASP A 479 2.63 -1.59 14.62
C ASP A 479 1.72 -0.47 14.12
N VAL A 480 0.78 -0.80 13.25
CA VAL A 480 -0.11 0.18 12.59
C VAL A 480 -1.06 0.80 13.60
N LEU A 481 -1.17 2.13 13.57
CA LEU A 481 -2.11 2.87 14.42
C LEU A 481 -3.55 2.34 14.27
N GLU A 482 -4.32 2.46 15.35
CA GLU A 482 -5.75 2.27 15.27
C GLU A 482 -6.37 3.44 14.49
N TYR A 483 -7.45 3.13 13.77
CA TYR A 483 -8.18 4.11 12.97
C TYR A 483 -9.56 4.29 13.58
N ASP A 484 -9.60 5.14 14.58
CA ASP A 484 -10.79 5.61 15.27
C ASP A 484 -10.70 7.14 15.44
N ASP A 485 -11.82 7.76 15.83
CA ASP A 485 -11.90 9.21 16.01
C ASP A 485 -10.83 9.76 16.96
N LEU A 486 -10.53 9.06 18.05
CA LEU A 486 -9.58 9.52 19.06
C LEU A 486 -8.16 9.54 18.51
N MET A 487 -7.70 8.41 17.96
CA MET A 487 -6.34 8.22 17.46
C MET A 487 -6.06 9.14 16.26
N VAL A 488 -7.02 9.26 15.34
CA VAL A 488 -6.88 10.13 14.16
C VAL A 488 -6.78 11.59 14.58
N ARG A 489 -7.63 12.05 15.51
CA ARG A 489 -7.56 13.44 16.02
C ARG A 489 -6.28 13.73 16.77
N GLN A 490 -5.83 12.79 17.59
CA GLN A 490 -4.65 12.98 18.43
C GLN A 490 -3.35 13.00 17.63
N HIS A 491 -3.25 12.20 16.57
CA HIS A 491 -1.97 11.93 15.90
C HIS A 491 -1.88 12.42 14.44
N LEU A 492 -3.00 12.54 13.73
CA LEU A 492 -2.99 12.88 12.31
C LEU A 492 -3.54 14.27 12.02
N LEU A 493 -4.63 14.67 12.66
CA LEU A 493 -5.28 15.94 12.38
C LEU A 493 -4.52 17.12 13.05
N PRO A 494 -4.45 18.28 12.38
CA PRO A 494 -3.85 19.47 12.98
C PRO A 494 -4.69 19.98 14.17
N GLU A 495 -4.02 20.44 15.24
CA GLU A 495 -4.67 21.04 16.40
C GLU A 495 -5.58 22.21 15.97
N GLY A 496 -6.88 22.12 16.28
CA GLY A 496 -7.88 23.16 15.97
C GLY A 496 -8.31 23.26 14.50
N GLY A 497 -7.88 22.34 13.62
CA GLY A 497 -8.12 22.41 12.17
C GLY A 497 -9.35 21.66 11.65
N VAL A 498 -10.20 21.15 12.54
CA VAL A 498 -11.35 20.31 12.18
C VAL A 498 -12.63 21.05 12.53
N ASP A 499 -13.57 21.14 11.59
CA ASP A 499 -14.88 21.73 11.84
C ASP A 499 -15.70 20.81 12.77
N GLU A 500 -15.52 20.99 14.07
CA GLU A 500 -16.19 20.18 15.10
C GLU A 500 -17.71 20.22 14.95
N LYS A 501 -18.27 21.32 14.45
CA LYS A 501 -19.71 21.45 14.26
C LYS A 501 -20.18 20.54 13.13
N ALA A 502 -19.46 20.55 12.00
CA ALA A 502 -19.75 19.66 10.88
C ALA A 502 -19.59 18.18 11.28
N ILE A 503 -18.57 17.83 12.05
CA ILE A 503 -18.39 16.45 12.54
C ILE A 503 -19.52 16.05 13.47
N ARG A 504 -19.92 16.90 14.43
CA ARG A 504 -21.06 16.60 15.33
C ARG A 504 -22.38 16.44 14.57
N GLU A 505 -22.59 17.22 13.51
CA GLU A 505 -23.78 17.07 12.66
C GLU A 505 -23.77 15.75 11.86
N ILE A 506 -22.61 15.34 11.35
CA ILE A 506 -22.44 14.04 10.67
C ILE A 506 -22.62 12.89 11.65
N ALA A 507 -22.01 12.96 12.84
CA ALA A 507 -22.13 11.93 13.88
C ALA A 507 -23.58 11.74 14.34
N LYS A 508 -24.32 12.84 14.58
CA LYS A 508 -25.76 12.75 14.93
C LYS A 508 -26.59 12.06 13.85
N ARG A 509 -26.36 12.39 12.57
CA ARG A 509 -27.06 11.73 11.46
C ARG A 509 -26.70 10.26 11.36
N ALA A 510 -25.46 9.90 11.71
CA ALA A 510 -25.00 8.53 11.70
C ALA A 510 -25.64 7.70 12.82
N ASP A 511 -25.77 8.24 14.04
CA ASP A 511 -26.43 7.57 15.17
C ASP A 511 -27.91 7.25 14.85
N ASP A 512 -28.59 8.17 14.15
CA ASP A 512 -29.97 7.96 13.67
C ASP A 512 -30.08 6.82 12.62
N ILE A 513 -29.00 6.52 11.90
CA ILE A 513 -28.95 5.52 10.80
C ILE A 513 -28.40 4.17 11.29
N LEU A 514 -27.39 4.19 12.16
CA LEU A 514 -26.68 3.01 12.68
C LEU A 514 -27.35 2.42 13.94
N GLY A 515 -28.29 3.15 14.56
CA GLY A 515 -29.14 2.61 15.63
C GLY A 515 -28.42 2.38 16.96
N HIS A 516 -27.36 3.14 17.25
CA HIS A 516 -26.72 3.13 18.56
C HIS A 516 -27.37 4.18 19.48
N GLY A 517 -28.52 3.81 20.03
CA GLY A 517 -29.14 4.49 21.17
C GLY A 517 -28.66 3.93 22.51
#